data_AF-A0A1Q7XKL6-F1
#
_entry.id   AF-A0A1Q7XKL6-F1
#
_cell.length_a   1.000
_cell.length_b   1.000
_cell.length_c   1.000
_cell.angle_alpha   90.00
_cell.angle_beta   90.00
_cell.angle_gamma   90.00
#
_symmetry.space_group_name_H-M   'P 1'
#
loop_
_entity.id
_entity.type
_entity.pdbx_description
1 polymer ?
#
loop_
_entity_poly.entity_id
_entity_poly.type
_entity_poly.pdbx_seq_one_letter_code
_entity_poly.pdbx_strand_id
1 'polypeptide(L)'
;MGIVGTTSAKDWKRITRAAFWHPRHWVAQRRFAPSAVAGGVGQLYPCIGVFTVDSRAVGAYGRLADQPLIDSRARDVAVLLEAE
;
A
#
# COMPACT_ATOMS: atom_id res chain seq x y z
N MET A 1 -9.69 1.69 -2.03
CA MET A 1 -9.45 1.56 -0.57
C MET A 1 -9.62 2.91 0.08
N GLY A 2 -10.28 2.98 1.24
CA GLY A 2 -10.38 4.21 2.04
C GLY A 2 -9.61 4.07 3.34
N ILE A 3 -8.71 5.02 3.63
CA ILE A 3 -7.98 5.11 4.90
C ILE A 3 -8.13 6.54 5.43
N VAL A 4 -8.67 6.66 6.65
CA VAL A 4 -8.79 7.95 7.34
C VAL A 4 -7.41 8.59 7.50
N GLY A 5 -7.29 9.87 7.11
CA GLY A 5 -6.06 10.65 7.20
C GLY A 5 -5.07 10.42 6.06
N THR A 6 -5.39 9.55 5.09
CA THR A 6 -4.53 9.28 3.92
C THR A 6 -5.30 9.48 2.62
N THR A 7 -6.53 9.00 2.55
CA THR A 7 -7.41 9.23 1.41
C THR A 7 -7.96 10.66 1.47
N SER A 8 -8.01 11.34 0.31
CA SER A 8 -8.59 12.69 0.19
C SER A 8 -10.00 12.73 0.78
N ALA A 9 -10.42 13.88 1.35
CA ALA A 9 -11.75 14.01 1.96
C ALA A 9 -12.89 13.70 0.98
N LYS A 10 -12.73 14.09 -0.29
CA LYS A 10 -13.67 13.81 -1.38
C LYS A 10 -13.81 12.31 -1.62
N ASP A 11 -12.69 11.62 -1.78
CA ASP A 11 -12.68 10.18 -2.03
C ASP A 11 -13.14 9.39 -0.81
N TRP A 12 -12.76 9.82 0.39
CA TRP A 12 -13.22 9.25 1.64
C TRP A 12 -14.74 9.27 1.73
N LYS A 13 -15.38 10.44 1.51
CA LYS A 13 -16.85 10.56 1.51
C LYS A 13 -17.51 9.68 0.45
N ARG A 14 -16.90 9.56 -0.73
CA ARG A 14 -17.40 8.69 -1.81
C ARG A 14 -17.31 7.21 -1.42
N ILE A 15 -16.18 6.80 -0.87
CA ILE A 15 -15.90 5.42 -0.45
C ILE A 15 -16.80 5.00 0.70
N THR A 16 -16.95 5.82 1.74
CA THR A 16 -17.80 5.50 2.89
C THR A 16 -19.27 5.41 2.49
N ARG A 17 -19.74 6.30 1.63
CA ARG A 17 -21.08 6.21 1.05
C ARG A 17 -21.26 4.91 0.27
N ALA A 18 -20.32 4.56 -0.61
CA ALA A 18 -20.39 3.32 -1.38
C ALA A 18 -20.35 2.07 -0.50
N ALA A 19 -19.54 2.07 0.56
CA ALA A 19 -19.49 0.99 1.54
C ALA A 19 -20.81 0.83 2.30
N PHE A 20 -21.47 1.94 2.64
CA PHE A 20 -22.78 1.94 3.28
C PHE A 20 -23.89 1.41 2.37
N TRP A 21 -23.95 1.85 1.11
CA TRP A 21 -24.99 1.42 0.16
C TRP A 21 -24.78 0.01 -0.39
N HIS A 22 -23.53 -0.46 -0.46
CA HIS A 22 -23.20 -1.73 -1.09
C HIS A 22 -22.28 -2.61 -0.23
N PRO A 23 -22.62 -2.91 1.04
CA PRO A 23 -21.70 -3.52 2.00
C PRO A 23 -21.12 -4.86 1.55
N ARG A 24 -21.86 -5.63 0.74
CA ARG A 24 -21.42 -6.92 0.18
C ARG A 24 -20.22 -6.83 -0.78
N HIS A 25 -19.88 -5.63 -1.25
CA HIS A 25 -18.74 -5.40 -2.14
C HIS A 25 -17.50 -4.89 -1.40
N TRP A 26 -17.55 -4.80 -0.07
CA TRP A 26 -16.49 -4.23 0.73
C TRP A 26 -15.99 -5.23 1.77
N VAL A 27 -14.70 -5.17 2.02
CA VAL A 27 -14.05 -5.88 3.12
C VAL A 27 -13.49 -4.82 4.07
N ALA A 28 -13.83 -4.95 5.35
CA ALA A 28 -13.18 -4.18 6.40
C ALA A 28 -11.88 -4.89 6.80
N GLN A 29 -10.77 -4.16 6.81
CA GLN A 29 -9.48 -4.67 7.23
C GLN A 29 -8.99 -3.88 8.45
N ARG A 30 -8.41 -4.57 9.44
CA ARG A 30 -7.71 -3.91 10.54
C ARG A 30 -6.61 -3.02 9.98
N ARG A 31 -6.54 -1.77 10.44
CA ARG A 31 -5.53 -0.81 9.94
C ARG A 31 -4.13 -1.34 10.21
N PHE A 32 -3.33 -1.45 9.15
CA PHE A 32 -1.89 -1.64 9.23
C PHE A 32 -1.23 -0.26 9.18
N ALA A 33 -0.35 0.02 10.14
CA ALA A 33 0.44 1.25 10.17
C ALA A 33 1.83 0.95 9.56
N PRO A 34 2.09 1.32 8.30
CA PRO A 34 3.38 1.04 7.68
C PRO A 34 4.47 1.86 8.36
N SER A 35 5.61 1.23 8.60
CA SER A 35 6.81 1.90 9.11
C SER A 35 7.38 2.81 8.02
N ALA A 36 7.55 4.09 8.36
CA ALA A 36 8.25 5.01 7.48
C ALA A 36 9.76 4.79 7.56
N VAL A 37 10.44 4.98 6.44
CA VAL A 37 11.90 5.06 6.36
C VAL A 37 12.29 6.49 5.99
N ALA A 38 13.36 7.00 6.60
CA ALA A 38 13.92 8.28 6.24
C ALA A 38 14.52 8.18 4.83
N GLY A 39 14.00 8.96 3.90
CA GLY A 39 14.64 9.22 2.61
C GLY A 39 15.27 10.60 2.59
N GLY A 40 16.19 10.84 1.65
CA GLY A 40 16.78 12.16 1.43
C GLY A 40 15.76 13.26 1.05
N VAL A 41 14.49 12.90 0.84
CA VAL A 41 13.39 13.79 0.43
C VAL A 41 12.19 13.73 1.40
N GLY A 42 12.42 13.26 2.63
CA GLY A 42 11.37 13.12 3.66
C GLY A 42 11.00 11.67 3.97
N GLN A 43 9.86 11.48 4.64
CA GLN A 43 9.40 10.15 5.03
C GLN A 43 8.86 9.38 3.83
N LEU A 44 9.31 8.14 3.67
CA LEU A 44 8.90 7.25 2.59
C LEU A 44 8.34 5.95 3.18
N TYR A 45 7.37 5.37 2.49
CA TYR A 45 6.64 4.19 2.95
C TYR A 45 6.91 3.02 2.00
N PRO A 46 7.79 2.08 2.38
CA PRO A 46 8.14 0.94 1.55
C PRO A 46 7.05 -0.14 1.60
N CYS A 47 6.93 -0.89 0.52
CA CYS A 47 6.11 -2.08 0.41
C CYS A 47 6.87 -3.14 -0.39
N ILE A 48 6.83 -4.38 0.11
CA ILE A 48 7.41 -5.55 -0.55
C ILE A 48 6.28 -6.35 -1.16
N GLY A 49 6.31 -6.51 -2.48
CA GLY A 49 5.48 -7.46 -3.19
C GLY A 49 6.27 -8.74 -3.49
N VAL A 50 5.56 -9.85 -3.64
CA VAL A 50 6.12 -11.17 -3.95
C VAL A 50 5.51 -11.65 -5.27
N PHE A 51 6.36 -12.02 -6.23
CA PHE A 51 5.91 -12.69 -7.44
C PHE A 51 5.67 -14.16 -7.16
N THR A 52 4.54 -14.67 -7.67
CA THR A 52 4.22 -16.09 -7.61
C THR A 52 4.02 -16.67 -9.01
N VAL A 53 4.54 -17.87 -9.24
CA VAL A 53 4.32 -18.69 -10.44
C VAL A 53 3.96 -20.09 -9.96
N ASP A 54 2.86 -20.65 -10.46
CA ASP A 54 2.34 -21.97 -10.04
C ASP A 54 2.25 -22.10 -8.50
N SER A 55 1.67 -21.09 -7.86
CA SER A 55 1.52 -20.98 -6.40
C SER A 55 2.83 -20.98 -5.60
N ARG A 56 3.98 -20.80 -6.25
CA ARG A 56 5.30 -20.71 -5.60
C ARG A 56 5.84 -19.30 -5.68
N ALA A 57 6.43 -18.81 -4.60
CA ALA A 57 7.16 -17.55 -4.60
C ALA A 57 8.44 -17.69 -5.43
N VAL A 58 8.65 -16.76 -6.38
CA VAL A 58 9.79 -16.79 -7.31
C VAL A 58 10.63 -15.51 -7.28
N GLY A 59 10.22 -14.51 -6.51
CA GLY A 59 10.97 -13.26 -6.38
C GLY A 59 10.20 -12.23 -5.57
N ALA A 60 10.89 -11.15 -5.24
CA ALA A 60 10.32 -9.99 -4.56
C ALA A 60 10.55 -8.72 -5.37
N TYR A 61 9.66 -7.74 -5.21
CA TYR A 61 9.82 -6.41 -5.78
C TYR A 61 9.45 -5.35 -4.75
N GLY A 62 10.10 -4.19 -4.85
CA GLY A 62 9.93 -3.09 -3.93
C GLY A 62 9.11 -1.97 -4.54
N ARG A 63 8.24 -1.36 -3.75
CA ARG A 63 7.45 -0.17 -4.08
C ARG A 63 7.65 0.87 -2.99
N LEU A 64 7.77 2.15 -3.35
CA LEU A 64 8.02 3.24 -2.42
C LEU A 64 7.08 4.43 -2.67
N ALA A 65 6.28 4.78 -1.65
CA ALA A 65 5.36 5.91 -1.70
C ALA A 65 5.77 7.05 -0.75
N ASP A 66 5.28 8.25 -1.01
CA ASP A 66 5.40 9.46 -0.18
C ASP A 66 4.34 9.53 0.94
N GLN A 67 3.36 8.63 0.91
CA GLN A 67 2.26 8.52 1.85
C GLN A 67 2.07 7.05 2.26
N PRO A 68 1.40 6.75 3.39
CA PRO A 68 1.16 5.37 3.86
C PRO A 68 0.08 4.64 3.03
N LEU A 69 0.18 4.71 1.71
CA LEU A 69 -0.71 4.14 0.70
C LEU A 69 0.06 3.95 -0.62
N ILE A 70 0.24 2.70 -1.02
CA ILE A 70 0.78 2.35 -2.34
C ILE A 70 -0.32 2.55 -3.39
N ASP A 71 -0.18 3.59 -4.21
CA ASP A 71 -1.04 3.87 -5.36
C ASP A 71 -0.23 3.95 -6.65
N SER A 72 -0.84 4.36 -7.77
CA SER A 72 -0.14 4.45 -9.06
C SER A 72 1.06 5.41 -9.09
N ARG A 73 1.22 6.30 -8.10
CA ARG A 73 2.35 7.23 -7.99
C ARG A 73 3.54 6.63 -7.25
N ALA A 74 3.37 5.49 -6.57
CA ALA A 74 4.50 4.85 -5.92
C ALA A 74 5.53 4.38 -6.95
N ARG A 75 6.81 4.55 -6.61
CA ARG A 75 7.95 4.25 -7.48
C ARG A 75 8.44 2.84 -7.23
N ASP A 76 8.92 2.16 -8.26
CA ASP A 76 9.61 0.88 -8.08
C ASP A 76 10.99 1.12 -7.49
N VAL A 77 11.41 0.23 -6.59
CA VAL A 77 12.72 0.29 -5.95
C VAL A 77 13.36 -1.08 -5.91
N ALA A 78 14.68 -1.12 -6.01
CA ALA A 78 15.45 -2.34 -5.93
C ALA A 78 15.28 -2.98 -4.54
N VAL A 79 15.13 -4.31 -4.51
CA VAL A 79 15.20 -5.11 -3.29
C VAL A 79 16.53 -5.84 -3.34
N LEU A 80 17.42 -5.48 -2.41
CA LEU A 80 18.70 -6.15 -2.23
C LEU A 80 18.53 -7.20 -1.14
N LEU A 81 18.97 -8.42 -1.44
CA LEU A 81 18.99 -9.52 -0.49
C LEU A 81 20.43 -9.70 -0.05
N GLU A 82 20.64 -9.78 1.27
CA GLU A 82 21.91 -10.20 1.81
C GLU A 82 22.02 -11.73 1.63
N ALA A 83 23.09 -12.18 0.99
CA ALA A 83 23.42 -13.59 0.93
C ALA A 83 24.15 -13.96 2.23
N GLU A 84 23.74 -15.05 2.87
CA GLU A 84 24.56 -15.74 3.88
C GLU A 84 25.83 -16.34 3.26
#